data_AF-A0A317IFH4-F1
#
_entry.id   AF-A0A317IFH4-F1
#
_cell.length_a   1.000
_cell.length_b   1.000
_cell.length_c   1.000
_cell.angle_alpha   90.00
_cell.angle_beta   90.00
_cell.angle_gamma   90.00
#
_symmetry.space_group_name_H-M   'P 1'
#
loop_
_entity.id
_entity.type
_entity.pdbx_description
1 polymer ?
#
loop_
_entity_poly.entity_id
_entity_poly.type
_entity_poly.pdbx_seq_one_letter_code
_entity_poly.pdbx_strand_id
1 'polypeptide(L)'
;METNIPKTSAVLSSLIRADFTTQWRNRRSFILILIVPVIILISWKGIIDKLGGAFALSNSITIGLVAIGLMGYSNSIARDREKGIFQRLRVAPVPSWSIMASRLLVQLGMILMVTLAVFLGGYYFDKISLSPSGYILAFFAALCGGAVYLSL
;
A
#
# COMPACT_ATOMS: atom_id res chain seq x y z
N MET A 1 -41.46 -11.73 2.80
CA MET A 1 -40.24 -11.42 2.03
C MET A 1 -39.08 -12.03 2.78
N GLU A 2 -38.44 -13.08 2.26
CA GLU A 2 -37.25 -13.64 2.88
C GLU A 2 -36.09 -12.66 2.74
N THR A 3 -35.54 -12.20 3.86
CA THR A 3 -34.34 -11.37 3.90
C THR A 3 -33.13 -12.24 3.61
N ASN A 4 -32.74 -12.33 2.34
CA ASN A 4 -31.53 -13.04 1.93
C ASN A 4 -30.30 -12.23 2.38
N ILE A 5 -29.77 -12.57 3.56
CA ILE A 5 -28.58 -11.92 4.13
C ILE A 5 -27.38 -12.33 3.27
N PRO A 6 -26.67 -11.39 2.63
CA PRO A 6 -25.55 -11.71 1.78
C PRO A 6 -24.43 -12.37 2.59
N LYS A 7 -23.81 -13.41 2.02
CA LYS A 7 -22.67 -14.10 2.63
C LYS A 7 -21.54 -13.10 2.90
N THR A 8 -20.91 -13.22 4.06
CA THR A 8 -19.82 -12.34 4.52
C THR A 8 -18.64 -12.28 3.54
N SER A 9 -18.32 -13.39 2.88
CA SER A 9 -17.28 -13.46 1.85
C SER A 9 -17.61 -12.63 0.61
N ALA A 10 -18.87 -12.64 0.16
CA ALA A 10 -19.33 -11.84 -0.97
C ALA A 10 -19.29 -10.34 -0.66
N VAL A 11 -19.65 -9.98 0.58
CA VAL A 11 -19.56 -8.61 1.08
C VAL A 11 -18.11 -8.14 1.12
N LEU A 12 -17.21 -8.93 1.73
CA LEU A 12 -15.78 -8.60 1.81
C LEU A 12 -15.15 -8.46 0.41
N SER A 13 -15.44 -9.39 -0.51
CA SER A 13 -14.93 -9.31 -1.88
C SER A 13 -15.41 -8.05 -2.60
N SER A 14 -16.67 -7.66 -2.38
CA SER A 14 -17.25 -6.46 -2.97
C SER A 14 -16.60 -5.19 -2.40
N LEU A 15 -16.34 -5.17 -1.09
CA LEU A 15 -15.64 -4.08 -0.42
C LEU A 15 -14.20 -3.94 -0.92
N ILE A 16 -13.45 -5.04 -0.98
CA ILE A 16 -12.07 -5.04 -1.52
C ILE A 16 -12.05 -4.50 -2.94
N ARG A 17 -12.97 -4.97 -3.80
CA ARG A 17 -13.07 -4.49 -5.19
C ARG A 17 -13.40 -2.99 -5.23
N ALA A 18 -14.32 -2.52 -4.40
CA ALA A 18 -14.72 -1.11 -4.35
C ALA A 18 -13.57 -0.22 -3.84
N ASP A 19 -12.88 -0.62 -2.77
CA ASP A 19 -11.76 0.11 -2.18
C ASP A 19 -10.57 0.16 -3.15
N PHE A 20 -10.23 -0.97 -3.78
CA PHE A 20 -9.18 -1.01 -4.80
C PHE A 20 -9.51 -0.15 -6.03
N THR A 21 -10.77 -0.20 -6.48
CA THR A 21 -11.24 0.65 -7.58
C THR A 21 -11.15 2.12 -7.21
N THR A 22 -11.49 2.47 -5.96
CA THR A 22 -11.39 3.86 -5.46
C THR A 22 -9.95 4.33 -5.43
N GLN A 23 -9.03 3.48 -4.93
CA GLN A 23 -7.60 3.76 -4.92
C GLN A 23 -7.05 3.95 -6.33
N TRP A 24 -7.40 3.06 -7.25
CA TRP A 24 -7.00 3.14 -8.66
C TRP A 24 -7.57 4.37 -9.38
N ARG A 25 -8.83 4.70 -9.11
CA ARG A 25 -9.48 5.91 -9.67
C ARG A 25 -8.89 7.19 -9.12
N ASN A 26 -8.33 7.17 -7.91
CA ASN A 26 -7.50 8.26 -7.41
C ASN A 26 -6.10 8.22 -8.03
N ARG A 27 -6.07 8.36 -9.38
CA ARG A 27 -4.86 8.24 -10.20
C ARG A 27 -3.72 9.09 -9.67
N ARG A 28 -4.00 10.32 -9.25
CA ARG A 28 -2.97 11.21 -8.69
C ARG A 28 -2.32 10.61 -7.45
N SER A 29 -3.10 10.13 -6.49
CA SER A 29 -2.54 9.52 -5.28
C SER A 29 -1.83 8.21 -5.58
N PHE A 30 -2.40 7.36 -6.43
CA PHE A 30 -1.79 6.09 -6.81
C PHE A 30 -0.44 6.31 -7.51
N ILE A 31 -0.39 7.22 -8.47
CA ILE A 31 0.82 7.59 -9.21
C ILE A 31 1.88 8.15 -8.26
N LEU A 32 1.51 9.07 -7.36
CA LEU A 32 2.47 9.66 -6.42
C LEU A 32 3.04 8.60 -5.47
N ILE A 33 2.20 7.72 -4.92
CA ILE A 33 2.64 6.64 -4.03
C ILE A 33 3.62 5.68 -4.72
N LEU A 34 3.38 5.36 -6.00
CA LEU A 34 4.18 4.38 -6.73
C LEU A 34 5.44 4.97 -7.37
N ILE A 35 5.35 6.17 -7.95
CA ILE A 35 6.44 6.77 -8.71
C ILE A 35 7.44 7.49 -7.81
N VAL A 36 6.99 8.16 -6.75
CA VAL A 36 7.90 8.96 -5.89
C VAL A 36 9.04 8.12 -5.32
N PRO A 37 8.80 6.92 -4.75
CA PRO A 37 9.88 6.05 -4.26
C PRO A 37 10.90 5.66 -5.34
N VAL A 38 10.43 5.43 -6.57
CA VAL A 38 11.27 5.05 -7.72
C VAL A 38 12.10 6.25 -8.20
N ILE A 39 11.51 7.44 -8.28
CA ILE A 39 12.26 8.67 -8.63
C ILE A 39 13.34 8.94 -7.59
N ILE A 40 13.04 8.78 -6.30
CA ILE A 40 14.02 8.96 -5.23
C ILE A 40 15.17 7.97 -5.38
N LEU A 41 14.87 6.70 -5.71
CA LEU A 41 15.89 5.69 -5.95
C LEU A 41 16.86 6.12 -7.07
N ILE A 42 16.31 6.51 -8.23
CA ILE A 42 17.09 6.95 -9.39
C ILE A 42 17.93 8.19 -9.05
N SER A 43 17.38 9.10 -8.23
CA SER A 43 18.09 10.31 -7.80
C SER A 43 19.28 10.01 -6.89
N TRP A 44 19.32 8.85 -6.24
CA TRP A 44 20.34 8.44 -5.29
C TRP A 44 21.51 7.66 -5.92
N LYS A 45 21.61 7.64 -7.25
CA LYS A 45 22.64 6.89 -7.96
C LYS A 45 24.06 7.14 -7.47
N GLY A 46 24.42 8.40 -7.19
CA GLY A 46 25.74 8.75 -6.66
C GLY A 46 26.00 8.33 -5.20
N ILE A 47 24.95 7.95 -4.46
CA ILE A 47 25.03 7.44 -3.08
C ILE A 47 25.17 5.92 -3.08
N ILE A 48 24.65 5.23 -4.10
CA ILE A 48 24.74 3.76 -4.24
C ILE A 48 26.20 3.31 -4.19
N ASP A 49 27.10 4.02 -4.86
CA ASP A 49 28.53 3.69 -4.88
C ASP A 49 29.21 3.82 -3.52
N LYS A 50 28.64 4.61 -2.59
CA LYS A 50 29.23 4.89 -1.27
C LYS A 50 28.61 4.05 -0.15
N LEU A 51 27.29 3.86 -0.18
CA LEU A 51 26.50 3.21 0.88
C LEU A 51 25.92 1.86 0.48
N GLY A 52 26.04 1.49 -0.79
CA GLY A 52 25.56 0.22 -1.34
C GLY A 52 24.10 0.25 -1.81
N GLY A 53 23.77 -0.62 -2.76
CA GLY A 53 22.43 -0.71 -3.36
C GLY A 53 21.35 -1.19 -2.38
N ALA A 54 21.70 -2.03 -1.39
CA ALA A 54 20.77 -2.48 -0.36
C ALA A 54 20.23 -1.32 0.49
N PHE A 55 21.09 -0.36 0.81
CA PHE A 55 20.72 0.83 1.58
C PHE A 55 19.79 1.74 0.78
N ALA A 56 20.10 1.98 -0.50
CA ALA A 56 19.27 2.80 -1.38
C ALA A 56 17.87 2.20 -1.55
N LEU A 57 17.79 0.89 -1.84
CA LEU A 57 16.51 0.18 -1.97
C LEU A 57 15.68 0.23 -0.68
N SER A 58 16.31 -0.03 0.46
CA SER A 58 15.60 -0.05 1.75
C SER A 58 15.03 1.33 2.11
N ASN A 59 15.78 2.40 1.87
CA ASN A 59 15.30 3.77 2.09
C ASN A 59 14.16 4.15 1.16
N SER A 60 14.31 3.87 -0.15
CA SER A 60 13.24 4.15 -1.12
C SER A 60 11.95 3.42 -0.78
N ILE A 61 12.04 2.14 -0.39
CA ILE A 61 10.88 1.39 0.11
C ILE A 61 10.28 2.06 1.34
N THR A 62 11.11 2.41 2.33
CA THR A 62 10.65 3.03 3.58
C THR A 62 9.89 4.34 3.32
N ILE A 63 10.39 5.19 2.43
CA ILE A 63 9.71 6.43 2.03
C ILE A 63 8.35 6.11 1.40
N GLY A 64 8.28 5.07 0.56
CA GLY A 64 7.02 4.57 0.01
C GLY A 64 6.04 4.09 1.07
N LEU A 65 6.51 3.35 2.08
CA LEU A 65 5.68 2.87 3.19
C LEU A 65 5.10 4.03 4.01
N VAL A 66 5.93 5.04 4.32
CA VAL A 66 5.51 6.26 5.02
C VAL A 66 4.41 6.98 4.22
N ALA A 67 4.61 7.12 2.91
CA ALA A 67 3.62 7.75 2.03
C ALA A 67 2.29 6.97 2.00
N ILE A 68 2.34 5.65 1.98
CA ILE A 68 1.13 4.80 2.01
C ILE A 68 0.40 4.95 3.34
N GLY A 69 1.10 4.76 4.47
CA GLY A 69 0.49 4.75 5.79
C GLY A 69 -0.03 6.13 6.19
N LEU A 70 0.84 7.13 6.26
CA LEU A 70 0.50 8.43 6.84
C LEU A 70 -0.25 9.34 5.86
N MET A 71 0.18 9.39 4.60
CA MET A 71 -0.40 10.33 3.63
C MET A 71 -1.56 9.72 2.83
N GLY A 72 -1.51 8.41 2.56
CA GLY A 72 -2.53 7.69 1.80
C GLY A 72 -3.69 7.23 2.69
N TYR A 73 -3.42 6.25 3.54
CA TYR A 73 -4.43 5.53 4.32
C TYR A 73 -5.15 6.46 5.30
N SER A 74 -4.43 7.13 6.20
CA SER A 74 -5.05 7.98 7.23
C SER A 74 -5.88 9.11 6.63
N ASN A 75 -5.41 9.70 5.53
CA ASN A 75 -6.15 10.73 4.81
C ASN A 75 -7.40 10.19 4.10
N SER A 76 -7.34 8.98 3.53
CA SER A 76 -8.51 8.32 2.93
C SER A 76 -9.61 8.04 3.98
N ILE A 77 -9.21 7.61 5.18
CA ILE A 77 -10.12 7.37 6.30
C ILE A 77 -10.75 8.68 6.77
N ALA A 78 -9.96 9.75 6.91
CA ALA A 78 -10.46 11.06 7.29
C ALA A 78 -11.51 11.58 6.29
N ARG A 79 -11.21 11.50 4.99
CA ARG A 79 -12.15 11.93 3.93
C ARG A 79 -13.43 11.10 3.91
N ASP A 80 -13.34 9.81 4.16
CA ASP A 80 -14.51 8.93 4.16
C ASP A 80 -15.37 9.12 5.42
N ARG A 81 -14.76 9.53 6.53
CA ARG A 81 -15.45 10.00 7.73
C ARG A 81 -16.20 11.31 7.46
N GLU A 82 -15.56 12.30 6.84
CA GLU A 82 -16.18 13.58 6.49
C GLU A 82 -17.38 13.41 5.55
N LYS A 83 -17.29 12.48 4.59
CA LYS A 83 -18.37 12.15 3.64
C LYS A 83 -19.46 11.23 4.21
N GLY A 84 -19.39 10.91 5.50
CA GLY A 84 -20.35 10.03 6.17
C GLY A 84 -20.43 8.61 5.56
N ILE A 85 -19.38 8.13 4.90
CA ILE A 85 -19.38 6.79 4.28
C ILE A 85 -19.51 5.71 5.36
N PHE A 86 -18.80 5.86 6.47
CA PHE A 86 -18.91 4.92 7.59
C PHE A 86 -20.29 4.90 8.23
N GLN A 87 -21.01 6.04 8.26
CA GLN A 87 -22.38 6.08 8.76
C GLN A 87 -23.34 5.31 7.85
N ARG A 88 -23.19 5.47 6.52
CA ARG A 88 -23.97 4.71 5.52
C ARG A 88 -23.66 3.22 5.54
N LEU A 89 -22.40 2.84 5.74
CA LEU A 89 -22.02 1.43 5.83
C LEU A 89 -22.46 0.79 7.16
N ARG A 90 -22.61 1.56 8.23
CA ARG A 90 -23.05 1.06 9.55
C ARG A 90 -24.53 0.66 9.57
N VAL A 91 -25.35 1.26 8.70
CA VAL A 91 -26.77 0.88 8.55
C VAL A 91 -26.97 -0.24 7.51
N ALA A 92 -25.93 -0.61 6.76
CA ALA A 92 -25.96 -1.75 5.86
C ALA A 92 -25.77 -3.05 6.67
N PRO A 93 -26.29 -4.20 6.18
CA PRO A 93 -26.11 -5.52 6.82
C PRO A 93 -24.68 -6.05 6.57
N VAL A 94 -23.68 -5.30 7.02
CA VAL A 94 -22.26 -5.55 6.79
C VAL A 94 -21.53 -5.60 8.13
N PRO A 95 -20.73 -6.65 8.41
CA PRO A 95 -19.92 -6.67 9.62
C PRO A 95 -18.91 -5.51 9.63
N SER A 96 -18.85 -4.76 10.74
CA SER A 96 -17.97 -3.59 10.86
C SER A 96 -16.49 -3.92 10.63
N TRP A 97 -16.06 -5.12 11.02
CA TRP A 97 -14.68 -5.57 10.81
C TRP A 97 -14.34 -5.72 9.32
N SER A 98 -15.30 -6.12 8.47
CA SER A 98 -15.06 -6.33 7.04
C SER A 98 -14.74 -5.02 6.31
N ILE A 99 -15.25 -3.89 6.80
CA ILE A 99 -14.97 -2.55 6.26
C ILE A 99 -13.53 -2.14 6.55
N MET A 100 -13.03 -2.40 7.76
CA MET A 100 -11.64 -2.09 8.10
C MET A 100 -10.67 -3.08 7.44
N ALA A 101 -11.04 -4.37 7.42
CA ALA A 101 -10.25 -5.42 6.79
C ALA A 101 -10.05 -5.17 5.29
N SER A 102 -11.09 -4.78 4.55
CA SER A 102 -10.96 -4.50 3.11
C SER A 102 -9.95 -3.39 2.83
N ARG A 103 -9.97 -2.32 3.63
CA ARG A 103 -9.05 -1.19 3.48
C ARG A 103 -7.62 -1.57 3.81
N LEU A 104 -7.40 -2.26 4.92
CA LEU A 104 -6.07 -2.75 5.29
C LEU A 104 -5.50 -3.69 4.22
N LEU A 105 -6.32 -4.59 3.67
CA LEU A 105 -5.91 -5.49 2.58
C LEU A 105 -5.51 -4.73 1.32
N VAL A 106 -6.26 -3.67 0.95
CA VAL A 106 -5.89 -2.82 -0.19
C VAL A 106 -4.56 -2.11 0.06
N GLN A 107 -4.33 -1.59 1.27
CA GLN A 107 -3.05 -0.93 1.58
C GLN A 107 -1.87 -1.90 1.64
N LEU A 108 -2.08 -3.12 2.16
CA LEU A 108 -1.08 -4.18 2.07
C LEU A 108 -0.77 -4.50 0.60
N GLY A 109 -1.78 -4.59 -0.26
CA GLY A 109 -1.58 -4.71 -1.71
C GLY A 109 -0.77 -3.57 -2.32
N MET A 110 -0.99 -2.33 -1.86
CA MET A 110 -0.20 -1.17 -2.29
C MET A 110 1.25 -1.24 -1.82
N ILE A 111 1.50 -1.70 -0.60
CA ILE A 111 2.85 -1.93 -0.08
C ILE A 111 3.59 -2.93 -0.98
N LEU A 112 2.94 -4.06 -1.31
CA LEU A 112 3.49 -5.05 -2.21
C LEU A 112 3.82 -4.46 -3.59
N MET A 113 2.92 -3.67 -4.17
CA MET A 113 3.13 -3.02 -5.46
C MET A 113 4.31 -2.05 -5.43
N VAL A 114 4.44 -1.23 -4.38
CA VAL A 114 5.55 -0.27 -4.24
C VAL A 114 6.87 -0.98 -4.05
N THR A 115 6.93 -2.00 -3.19
CA THR A 115 8.15 -2.80 -2.99
C THR A 115 8.59 -3.44 -4.30
N LEU A 116 7.67 -4.01 -5.06
CA LEU A 116 7.96 -4.62 -6.36
C LEU A 116 8.41 -3.58 -7.39
N ALA A 117 7.76 -2.40 -7.44
CA ALA A 117 8.16 -1.31 -8.32
C ALA A 117 9.57 -0.80 -8.01
N VAL A 118 9.94 -0.67 -6.73
CA VAL A 118 11.29 -0.26 -6.31
C VAL A 118 12.34 -1.31 -6.65
N PHE A 119 12.05 -2.60 -6.47
CA PHE A 119 12.95 -3.68 -6.88
C PHE A 119 13.17 -3.71 -8.40
N LEU A 120 12.10 -3.60 -9.18
CA LEU A 120 12.20 -3.52 -10.63
C LEU A 120 12.98 -2.25 -11.06
N GLY A 121 12.69 -1.11 -10.45
CA GLY A 121 13.41 0.14 -10.70
C GLY A 121 14.90 0.01 -10.43
N GLY A 122 15.29 -0.51 -9.26
CA GLY A 122 16.70 -0.69 -8.91
C GLY A 122 17.43 -1.68 -9.81
N TYR A 123 16.75 -2.72 -10.28
CA TYR A 123 17.32 -3.68 -11.21
C TYR A 123 17.54 -3.08 -12.61
N TYR A 124 16.55 -2.36 -13.15
CA TYR A 124 16.63 -1.82 -14.51
C TYR A 124 17.49 -0.56 -14.63
N PHE A 125 17.43 0.37 -13.68
CA PHE A 125 18.12 1.66 -13.77
C PHE A 125 19.53 1.66 -13.17
N ASP A 126 19.68 1.03 -12.00
CA ASP A 126 20.92 1.07 -11.22
C ASP A 126 21.68 -0.25 -11.23
N LYS A 127 21.12 -1.29 -11.89
CA LYS A 127 21.67 -2.67 -11.95
C LYS A 127 22.03 -3.22 -10.57
N ILE A 128 21.27 -2.83 -9.55
CA ILE A 128 21.46 -3.34 -8.19
C ILE A 128 20.99 -4.79 -8.18
N SER A 129 21.92 -5.71 -7.91
CA SER A 129 21.63 -7.10 -7.64
C SER A 129 21.81 -7.38 -6.15
N LEU A 130 20.76 -7.88 -5.51
CA LEU A 130 20.83 -8.47 -4.17
C LEU A 130 20.89 -10.00 -4.28
N SER A 131 21.37 -10.64 -3.21
CA SER A 131 21.17 -12.08 -3.06
C SER A 131 19.65 -12.40 -3.03
N PRO A 132 19.22 -13.58 -3.49
CA PRO A 132 17.82 -13.99 -3.41
C PRO A 132 17.25 -13.89 -1.99
N SER A 133 18.06 -14.22 -0.98
CA SER A 133 17.70 -14.07 0.43
C SER A 133 17.49 -12.61 0.83
N GLY A 134 18.27 -11.67 0.29
CA GLY A 134 18.14 -10.24 0.54
C GLY A 134 16.82 -9.67 0.04
N TYR A 135 16.37 -10.06 -1.16
CA TYR A 135 15.07 -9.65 -1.68
C TYR A 135 13.91 -10.18 -0.83
N ILE A 136 13.96 -11.45 -0.44
CA ILE A 136 12.93 -12.06 0.41
C ILE A 136 12.86 -11.33 1.75
N LEU A 137 14.00 -11.11 2.40
CA LEU A 137 14.05 -10.45 3.70
C LEU A 137 13.57 -9.00 3.61
N ALA A 138 13.97 -8.26 2.59
CA ALA A 138 13.49 -6.89 2.35
C ALA A 138 11.97 -6.85 2.09
N PHE A 139 11.42 -7.84 1.39
CA PHE A 139 9.99 -7.95 1.14
C PHE A 139 9.19 -8.22 2.43
N PHE A 140 9.65 -9.16 3.26
CA PHE A 140 9.06 -9.42 4.58
C PHE A 140 9.19 -8.20 5.49
N ALA A 141 10.35 -7.55 5.52
CA ALA A 141 10.56 -6.32 6.30
C ALA A 141 9.63 -5.19 5.83
N ALA A 142 9.40 -5.05 4.52
CA ALA A 142 8.47 -4.06 3.98
C ALA A 142 7.02 -4.33 4.39
N LEU A 143 6.60 -5.59 4.41
CA LEU A 143 5.28 -5.97 4.91
C LEU A 143 5.12 -5.66 6.41
N CYS A 144 6.09 -6.07 7.23
CA CYS A 144 6.07 -5.81 8.67
C CYS A 144 6.11 -4.31 8.98
N GLY A 145 7.04 -3.57 8.36
CA GLY A 145 7.15 -2.13 8.55
C GLY A 145 5.93 -1.38 8.03
N GLY A 146 5.40 -1.76 6.88
CA GLY A 146 4.17 -1.20 6.34
C GLY A 146 2.96 -1.44 7.23
N ALA A 147 2.84 -2.63 7.83
CA ALA A 147 1.79 -2.93 8.80
C ALA A 147 1.87 -2.03 10.04
N VAL A 148 3.08 -1.73 10.53
CA VAL A 148 3.27 -0.76 11.63
C VAL A 148 2.79 0.63 11.20
N TYR A 149 3.14 1.09 10.01
CA TYR A 149 2.66 2.39 9.52
C TYR A 149 1.15 2.48 9.35
N LEU A 150 0.47 1.36 9.07
CA LEU A 150 -0.99 1.31 8.99
C LEU A 150 -1.67 1.32 10.37
N SER A 151 -0.92 1.07 11.45
CA SER A 151 -1.41 1.12 12.83
C SER A 151 -1.33 2.52 13.47
N LEU A 152 -0.63 3.46 12.81
CA LEU A 152 -0.47 4.86 13.24
C LEU A 152 -1.64 5.72 12.77
#